data_AF-A0A923Q7X1-F1
#
_entry.id   AF-A0A923Q7X1-F1
#
_cell.length_a   1.000
_cell.length_b   1.000
_cell.length_c   1.000
_cell.angle_alpha   90.00
_cell.angle_beta   90.00
_cell.angle_gamma   90.00
#
_symmetry.space_group_name_H-M   'P 1'
#
loop_
_entity.id
_entity.type
_entity.pdbx_description
1 polymer ?
#
loop_
_entity_poly.entity_id
_entity_poly.type
_entity_poly.pdbx_seq_one_letter_code
_entity_poly.pdbx_strand_id
1 'polypeptide(L)'
;LGLSLLGRLPGMMAARDLFLARLGIPPEVVPHLTFASTFSADATRRELQQLGVDAPPEFSSYAPILWEHWSQHLDPLKARRRNPGGMLAGRTVAVTGASSGIGREVALAVARKGGIPLLLARRVAELEAVRDEIVAAGGQASVYSVDLTEPDSIDACVKQMLADHDAVDMLVNNAGRSIRRSIKLSYDRFHDFERTMQLNYYGPVRMVLALLPHMTERRFGHVVNISSIGVQTGPPRFSAYVASKAALDAFSRVVSSELVTDGVSFTTVHMPLVRTPMIAPTKIYDAFPTLTPQQAADMVVRALEEQPKHIGTKLGTAGAVAHALAPKLVDALLHTAYHVFPDSIAAGGTDRKPAEAAPEALSRGAAAMVRLLPGVHW
;
A
#
# COMPACT_ATOMS: atom_id res chain seq x y z
N LEU A 1 10.25 26.94 -33.48
CA LEU A 1 10.45 28.25 -32.80
C LEU A 1 9.62 28.46 -31.51
N GLY A 2 8.81 27.50 -31.05
CA GLY A 2 7.93 27.69 -29.87
C GLY A 2 8.38 27.08 -28.53
N LEU A 3 9.46 26.29 -28.48
CA LEU A 3 9.92 25.61 -27.25
C LEU A 3 11.15 26.25 -26.60
N SER A 4 11.93 27.06 -27.34
CA SER A 4 13.19 27.63 -26.83
C SER A 4 12.99 28.87 -25.94
N LEU A 5 11.89 29.61 -26.12
CA LEU A 5 11.59 30.82 -25.34
C LEU A 5 10.95 30.51 -23.98
N LEU A 6 10.22 29.39 -23.86
CA LEU A 6 9.69 28.89 -22.58
C LEU A 6 10.81 28.36 -21.66
N GLY A 7 11.97 27.97 -22.19
CA GLY A 7 13.09 27.46 -21.39
C GLY A 7 13.74 28.47 -20.42
N ARG A 8 13.34 29.75 -20.43
CA ARG A 8 13.98 30.81 -19.62
C ARG A 8 13.22 31.23 -18.36
N LEU A 9 12.06 30.63 -18.07
CA LEU A 9 11.36 30.86 -16.79
C LEU A 9 11.86 29.85 -15.74
N PRO A 10 12.32 30.32 -14.56
CA PRO A 10 12.65 29.43 -13.44
C PRO A 10 11.46 28.51 -13.14
N GLY A 11 11.66 27.19 -13.23
CA GLY A 11 10.63 26.18 -12.96
C GLY A 11 10.08 25.44 -14.18
N MET A 12 10.08 26.02 -15.38
CA MET A 12 9.60 25.28 -16.56
C MET A 12 10.60 24.27 -17.10
N MET A 13 11.91 24.53 -16.96
CA MET A 13 12.94 23.51 -17.18
C MET A 13 12.79 22.35 -16.18
N ALA A 14 12.58 22.64 -14.89
CA ALA A 14 12.37 21.62 -13.87
C ALA A 14 11.09 20.79 -14.11
N ALA A 15 9.99 21.42 -14.54
CA ALA A 15 8.75 20.72 -14.89
C ALA A 15 8.91 19.84 -16.13
N ARG A 16 9.63 20.33 -17.16
CA ARG A 16 10.00 19.54 -18.34
C ARG A 16 10.87 18.35 -17.94
N ASP A 17 11.91 18.57 -17.15
CA ASP A 17 12.86 17.54 -16.76
C ASP A 17 12.20 16.48 -15.87
N LEU A 18 11.29 16.90 -14.98
CA LEU A 18 10.43 16.00 -14.20
C LEU A 18 9.51 15.15 -15.11
N PHE A 19 8.91 15.77 -16.13
CA PHE A 19 8.07 15.06 -17.10
C PHE A 19 8.88 14.03 -17.90
N LEU A 20 10.07 14.41 -18.37
CA LEU A 20 10.99 13.52 -19.10
C LEU A 20 11.49 12.38 -18.21
N ALA A 21 11.91 12.68 -16.98
CA ALA A 21 12.34 11.68 -16.00
C ALA A 21 11.22 10.67 -15.69
N ARG A 22 9.95 11.13 -15.64
CA ARG A 22 8.79 10.26 -15.46
C ARG A 22 8.58 9.31 -16.66
N LEU A 23 8.94 9.74 -17.86
CA LEU A 23 8.95 8.91 -19.07
C LEU A 23 10.22 8.05 -19.19
N GLY A 24 11.17 8.15 -18.26
CA GLY A 24 12.47 7.48 -18.35
C GLY A 24 13.40 8.07 -19.42
N ILE A 25 13.11 9.28 -19.89
CA ILE A 25 13.92 9.98 -20.88
C ILE A 25 14.87 10.93 -20.13
N PRO A 26 16.20 10.77 -20.26
CA PRO A 26 17.14 11.72 -19.67
C PRO A 26 16.93 13.12 -20.28
N PRO A 27 16.84 14.18 -19.46
CA PRO A 27 16.67 15.55 -19.94
C PRO A 27 17.73 15.97 -20.97
N GLU A 28 18.92 15.40 -20.85
CA GLU A 28 20.08 15.60 -21.71
C GLU A 28 19.84 15.07 -23.13
N VAL A 29 18.84 14.24 -23.38
CA VAL A 29 18.53 13.77 -24.74
C VAL A 29 17.84 14.87 -25.56
N VAL A 30 17.06 15.74 -24.94
CA VAL A 30 16.19 16.71 -25.65
C VAL A 30 16.96 17.71 -26.52
N PRO A 31 18.09 18.30 -26.07
CA PRO A 31 18.92 19.15 -26.93
C PRO A 31 19.58 18.38 -28.08
N HIS A 32 19.69 17.06 -27.96
CA HIS A 32 20.44 16.22 -28.89
C HIS A 32 19.57 15.46 -29.90
N LEU A 33 18.24 15.61 -29.84
CA LEU A 33 17.29 14.99 -30.78
C LEU A 33 17.52 15.38 -32.25
N THR A 34 18.23 16.49 -32.51
CA THR A 34 18.54 16.98 -33.86
C THR A 34 19.96 16.65 -34.31
N PHE A 35 20.77 15.94 -33.52
CA PHE A 35 22.11 15.55 -33.95
C PHE A 35 22.03 14.42 -34.99
N ALA A 36 22.62 14.65 -36.16
CA ALA A 36 22.95 13.57 -37.08
C ALA A 36 24.06 12.73 -36.43
N SER A 37 23.69 11.57 -35.90
CA SER A 37 24.63 10.66 -35.26
C SER A 37 25.30 9.78 -36.32
N THR A 38 26.63 9.81 -36.40
CA THR A 38 27.42 8.86 -37.19
C THR A 38 28.06 7.84 -36.25
N PHE A 39 27.73 6.56 -36.46
CA PHE A 39 28.32 5.46 -35.70
C PHE A 39 29.60 4.97 -36.41
N SER A 40 30.73 4.95 -35.69
CA SER A 40 31.97 4.30 -36.15
C SER A 40 32.24 3.05 -35.31
N ALA A 41 32.71 1.99 -35.96
CA ALA A 41 33.10 0.73 -35.34
C ALA A 41 34.63 0.53 -35.31
N ASP A 42 35.43 1.59 -35.54
CA ASP A 42 36.89 1.47 -35.73
C ASP A 42 37.63 0.99 -34.48
N ALA A 43 37.13 1.31 -33.29
CA ALA A 43 37.69 0.81 -32.02
C ALA A 43 37.38 -0.69 -31.83
N THR A 44 36.12 -1.09 -32.00
CA THR A 44 35.68 -2.49 -31.89
C THR A 44 36.39 -3.37 -32.91
N ARG A 45 36.56 -2.92 -34.17
CA ARG A 45 37.29 -3.67 -35.20
C ARG A 45 38.76 -3.88 -34.84
N ARG A 46 39.42 -2.90 -34.23
CA ARG A 46 40.81 -3.02 -33.78
C ARG A 46 40.97 -4.04 -32.65
N GLU A 47 40.08 -4.06 -31.68
CA GLU A 47 40.12 -5.06 -30.59
C GLU A 47 39.79 -6.47 -31.08
N LEU A 48 38.78 -6.62 -31.94
CA LEU A 48 38.42 -7.91 -32.52
C LEU A 48 39.57 -8.53 -33.32
N GLN A 49 40.32 -7.72 -34.07
CA GLN A 49 41.53 -8.19 -34.77
C GLN A 49 42.59 -8.74 -33.81
N GLN A 50 42.78 -8.13 -32.62
CA GLN A 50 43.72 -8.65 -31.62
C GLN A 50 43.30 -10.01 -31.06
N LEU A 51 42.01 -10.33 -31.11
CA LEU A 51 41.42 -11.60 -30.70
C LEU A 51 41.32 -12.63 -31.84
N GLY A 52 41.84 -12.32 -33.03
CA GLY A 52 41.78 -13.20 -34.21
C GLY A 52 40.42 -13.22 -34.93
N VAL A 53 39.59 -12.19 -34.73
CA VAL A 53 38.29 -12.03 -35.40
C VAL A 53 38.44 -10.99 -36.52
N ASP A 54 38.58 -11.48 -37.77
CA ASP A 54 38.88 -10.64 -38.95
C ASP A 54 37.77 -9.65 -39.33
N ALA A 55 36.52 -9.99 -39.02
CA ALA A 55 35.38 -9.08 -39.07
C ALA A 55 34.36 -9.53 -38.03
N PRO A 56 33.73 -8.59 -37.28
CA PRO A 56 32.56 -8.96 -36.50
C PRO A 56 31.55 -9.63 -37.44
N PRO A 57 30.88 -10.71 -37.00
CA PRO A 57 29.82 -11.31 -37.81
C PRO A 57 28.74 -10.27 -38.15
N GLU A 58 27.79 -10.58 -39.02
CA GLU A 58 26.69 -9.65 -39.34
C GLU A 58 26.00 -9.17 -38.05
N PHE A 59 25.76 -7.87 -37.88
CA PHE A 59 25.19 -7.32 -36.64
C PHE A 59 23.91 -8.05 -36.22
N SER A 60 23.06 -8.40 -37.19
CA SER A 60 21.83 -9.18 -37.00
C SER A 60 22.04 -10.55 -36.33
N SER A 61 23.22 -11.14 -36.45
CA SER A 61 23.54 -12.46 -35.88
C SER A 61 23.81 -12.45 -34.38
N TYR A 62 24.28 -11.32 -33.82
CA TYR A 62 24.63 -11.22 -32.40
C TYR A 62 23.89 -10.11 -31.65
N ALA A 63 23.29 -9.15 -32.36
CA ALA A 63 22.49 -8.09 -31.75
C ALA A 63 21.37 -8.60 -30.82
N PRO A 64 20.61 -9.67 -31.15
CA PRO A 64 19.61 -10.21 -30.23
C PRO A 64 20.22 -10.73 -28.93
N ILE A 65 21.42 -11.32 -28.98
CA ILE A 65 22.12 -11.86 -27.80
C ILE A 65 22.60 -10.71 -26.91
N LEU A 66 23.22 -9.69 -27.50
CA LEU A 66 23.65 -8.49 -26.77
C LEU A 66 22.46 -7.74 -26.17
N TRP A 67 21.38 -7.60 -26.94
CA TRP A 67 20.16 -6.99 -26.46
C TRP A 67 19.58 -7.79 -25.32
N GLU A 68 19.43 -9.12 -25.43
CA GLU A 68 18.88 -9.96 -24.37
C GLU A 68 19.72 -9.84 -23.10
N HIS A 69 21.04 -9.94 -23.21
CA HIS A 69 21.95 -9.79 -22.07
C HIS A 69 21.81 -8.40 -21.43
N TRP A 70 21.83 -7.32 -22.22
CA TRP A 70 21.60 -5.98 -21.70
C TRP A 70 20.22 -5.88 -21.03
N SER A 71 19.17 -6.40 -21.66
CA SER A 71 17.80 -6.35 -21.19
C SER A 71 17.60 -7.12 -19.86
N GLN A 72 18.35 -8.21 -19.68
CA GLN A 72 18.26 -9.07 -18.51
C GLN A 72 19.18 -8.64 -17.37
N HIS A 73 20.33 -8.03 -17.65
CA HIS A 73 21.37 -7.80 -16.64
C HIS A 73 21.76 -6.34 -16.46
N LEU A 74 21.58 -5.48 -17.48
CA LEU A 74 22.10 -4.11 -17.50
C LEU A 74 21.01 -3.04 -17.59
N ASP A 75 19.77 -3.38 -17.94
CA ASP A 75 18.68 -2.41 -18.03
C ASP A 75 18.28 -1.90 -16.62
N PRO A 76 18.54 -0.63 -16.29
CA PRO A 76 18.19 -0.06 -14.99
C PRO A 76 16.68 0.04 -14.77
N LEU A 77 15.88 -0.11 -15.83
CA LEU A 77 14.42 -0.08 -15.78
C LEU A 77 13.79 -1.48 -15.89
N LYS A 78 14.60 -2.56 -15.85
CA LYS A 78 14.12 -3.95 -15.93
C LYS A 78 12.97 -4.22 -14.97
N ALA A 79 13.07 -3.75 -13.72
CA ALA A 79 12.06 -3.96 -12.69
C ALA A 79 10.70 -3.27 -13.01
N ARG A 80 10.71 -2.21 -13.84
CA ARG A 80 9.50 -1.52 -14.28
C ARG A 80 8.76 -2.24 -15.42
N ARG A 81 9.42 -3.18 -16.11
CA ARG A 81 8.81 -3.89 -17.24
C ARG A 81 7.57 -4.64 -16.78
N ARG A 82 6.49 -4.53 -17.55
CA ARG A 82 5.28 -5.33 -17.31
C ARG A 82 5.53 -6.75 -17.79
N ASN A 83 5.21 -7.72 -16.95
CA ASN A 83 5.19 -9.11 -17.34
C ASN A 83 3.92 -9.37 -18.19
N PRO A 84 4.00 -10.13 -19.30
CA PRO A 84 2.81 -10.57 -20.05
C PRO A 84 1.74 -11.24 -19.18
N GLY A 85 2.14 -11.89 -18.06
CA GLY A 85 1.23 -12.48 -17.08
C GLY A 85 0.51 -11.47 -16.15
N GLY A 86 0.79 -10.17 -16.28
CA GLY A 86 0.19 -9.11 -15.47
C GLY A 86 1.18 -8.38 -14.54
N MET A 87 0.70 -7.36 -13.83
CA MET A 87 1.54 -6.49 -12.99
C MET A 87 2.17 -7.21 -11.79
N LEU A 88 1.54 -8.31 -11.31
CA LEU A 88 2.01 -9.09 -10.16
C LEU A 88 2.80 -10.33 -10.53
N ALA A 89 2.74 -10.78 -11.79
CA ALA A 89 3.36 -12.04 -12.20
C ALA A 89 4.88 -11.98 -12.03
N GLY A 90 5.41 -12.92 -11.24
CA GLY A 90 6.84 -13.03 -10.90
C GLY A 90 7.34 -11.99 -9.88
N ARG A 91 6.45 -11.16 -9.31
CA ARG A 91 6.83 -10.11 -8.34
C ARG A 91 6.65 -10.55 -6.91
N THR A 92 7.56 -10.12 -6.05
CA THR A 92 7.48 -10.36 -4.61
C THR A 92 6.66 -9.27 -3.92
N VAL A 93 5.66 -9.68 -3.12
CA VAL A 93 4.77 -8.74 -2.42
C VAL A 93 4.79 -9.03 -0.94
N ALA A 94 5.45 -8.17 -0.15
CA ALA A 94 5.44 -8.26 1.30
C ALA A 94 4.07 -7.83 1.85
N VAL A 95 3.37 -8.70 2.56
CA VAL A 95 2.04 -8.45 3.11
C VAL A 95 2.07 -8.56 4.63
N THR A 96 1.91 -7.43 5.32
CA THR A 96 1.84 -7.45 6.79
C THR A 96 0.47 -7.85 7.30
N GLY A 97 0.41 -8.59 8.40
CA GLY A 97 -0.84 -9.13 8.94
C GLY A 97 -1.43 -10.24 8.08
N ALA A 98 -0.60 -10.99 7.34
CA ALA A 98 -1.04 -12.02 6.38
C ALA A 98 -1.69 -13.25 7.03
N SER A 99 -1.54 -13.45 8.34
CA SER A 99 -2.10 -14.61 9.07
C SER A 99 -3.64 -14.71 9.08
N SER A 100 -4.38 -13.63 8.78
CA SER A 100 -5.85 -13.66 8.83
C SER A 100 -6.51 -12.47 8.11
N GLY A 101 -7.82 -12.54 7.91
CA GLY A 101 -8.64 -11.42 7.42
C GLY A 101 -8.19 -10.94 6.04
N ILE A 102 -8.13 -9.62 5.86
CA ILE A 102 -7.78 -8.99 4.57
C ILE A 102 -6.38 -9.42 4.12
N GLY A 103 -5.39 -9.45 5.02
CA GLY A 103 -4.02 -9.81 4.67
C GLY A 103 -3.88 -11.21 4.10
N ARG A 104 -4.63 -12.18 4.66
CA ARG A 104 -4.71 -13.56 4.13
C ARG A 104 -5.27 -13.56 2.71
N GLU A 105 -6.43 -12.92 2.50
CA GLU A 105 -7.07 -12.89 1.18
C GLU A 105 -6.23 -12.16 0.13
N VAL A 106 -5.50 -11.11 0.53
CA VAL A 106 -4.54 -10.42 -0.34
C VAL A 106 -3.41 -11.35 -0.75
N ALA A 107 -2.81 -12.09 0.19
CA ALA A 107 -1.76 -13.06 -0.13
C ALA A 107 -2.25 -14.13 -1.11
N LEU A 108 -3.42 -14.72 -0.87
CA LEU A 108 -4.03 -15.69 -1.77
C LEU A 108 -4.29 -15.08 -3.16
N ALA A 109 -4.78 -13.84 -3.22
CA ALA A 109 -5.06 -13.16 -4.49
C ALA A 109 -3.79 -12.81 -5.27
N VAL A 110 -2.72 -12.38 -4.59
CA VAL A 110 -1.41 -12.14 -5.21
C VAL A 110 -0.87 -13.43 -5.81
N ALA A 111 -0.92 -14.54 -5.07
CA ALA A 111 -0.48 -15.85 -5.56
C ALA A 111 -1.27 -16.32 -6.79
N ARG A 112 -2.61 -16.16 -6.79
CA ARG A 112 -3.46 -16.47 -7.95
C ARG A 112 -3.13 -15.66 -9.20
N LYS A 113 -2.51 -14.49 -9.04
CA LYS A 113 -2.05 -13.62 -10.14
C LYS A 113 -0.57 -13.85 -10.51
N GLY A 114 0.03 -14.95 -10.04
CA GLY A 114 1.40 -15.34 -10.33
C GLY A 114 2.46 -14.55 -9.54
N GLY A 115 2.05 -13.77 -8.55
CA GLY A 115 2.98 -13.11 -7.63
C GLY A 115 3.44 -14.04 -6.50
N ILE A 116 4.48 -13.62 -5.80
CA ILE A 116 5.11 -14.34 -4.70
C ILE A 116 4.86 -13.56 -3.41
N PRO A 117 3.76 -13.82 -2.67
CA PRO A 117 3.51 -13.15 -1.40
C PRO A 117 4.55 -13.55 -0.34
N LEU A 118 5.15 -12.54 0.30
CA LEU A 118 5.94 -12.69 1.52
C LEU A 118 4.99 -12.43 2.69
N LEU A 119 4.73 -13.45 3.49
CA LEU A 119 3.69 -13.47 4.52
C LEU A 119 4.29 -13.02 5.86
N LEU A 120 3.92 -11.82 6.33
CA LEU A 120 4.47 -11.23 7.55
C LEU A 120 3.42 -11.18 8.67
N ALA A 121 3.68 -11.85 9.79
CA ALA A 121 2.94 -11.70 11.05
C ALA A 121 3.71 -12.37 12.21
N ARG A 122 3.22 -12.22 13.45
CA ARG A 122 3.82 -12.86 14.63
C ARG A 122 3.53 -14.36 14.74
N ARG A 123 2.43 -14.81 14.14
CA ARG A 123 1.85 -16.14 14.37
C ARG A 123 2.23 -17.07 13.22
N VAL A 124 3.35 -17.78 13.41
CA VAL A 124 4.00 -18.58 12.35
C VAL A 124 3.10 -19.71 11.85
N ALA A 125 2.47 -20.46 12.74
CA ALA A 125 1.60 -21.59 12.35
C ALA A 125 0.46 -21.15 11.40
N GLU A 126 -0.17 -20.01 11.66
CA GLU A 126 -1.20 -19.45 10.78
C GLU A 126 -0.63 -18.94 9.45
N LEU A 127 0.60 -18.43 9.42
CA LEU A 127 1.26 -18.06 8.16
C LEU A 127 1.61 -19.28 7.32
N GLU A 128 2.10 -20.35 7.96
CA GLU A 128 2.40 -21.62 7.31
C GLU A 128 1.14 -22.25 6.71
N ALA A 129 0.02 -22.22 7.42
CA ALA A 129 -1.26 -22.68 6.87
C ALA A 129 -1.66 -21.92 5.60
N VAL A 130 -1.45 -20.60 5.55
CA VAL A 130 -1.72 -19.78 4.35
C VAL A 130 -0.72 -20.10 3.24
N ARG A 131 0.56 -20.27 3.55
CA ARG A 131 1.59 -20.71 2.58
C ARG A 131 1.20 -22.06 1.97
N ASP A 132 0.82 -23.02 2.79
CA ASP A 132 0.52 -24.38 2.35
C ASP A 132 -0.69 -24.42 1.42
N GLU A 133 -1.71 -23.59 1.68
CA GLU A 133 -2.84 -23.39 0.76
C GLU A 133 -2.41 -22.77 -0.58
N ILE A 134 -1.51 -21.79 -0.57
CA ILE A 134 -0.96 -21.19 -1.78
C ILE A 134 -0.18 -22.23 -2.60
N VAL A 135 0.66 -23.01 -1.94
CA VAL A 135 1.48 -24.06 -2.56
C VAL A 135 0.60 -25.18 -3.11
N ALA A 136 -0.44 -25.60 -2.37
CA ALA A 136 -1.41 -26.59 -2.84
C ALA A 136 -2.18 -26.12 -4.09
N ALA A 137 -2.37 -24.80 -4.25
CA ALA A 137 -2.94 -24.19 -5.45
C ALA A 137 -1.91 -23.97 -6.59
N GLY A 138 -0.66 -24.40 -6.43
CA GLY A 138 0.42 -24.27 -7.42
C GLY A 138 1.17 -22.93 -7.40
N GLY A 139 0.93 -22.09 -6.39
CA GLY A 139 1.64 -20.83 -6.19
C GLY A 139 2.90 -20.98 -5.33
N GLN A 140 3.55 -19.85 -5.06
CA GLN A 140 4.72 -19.76 -4.18
C GLN A 140 4.46 -18.73 -3.08
N ALA A 141 4.97 -18.97 -1.87
CA ALA A 141 4.89 -18.01 -0.76
C ALA A 141 6.03 -18.26 0.22
N SER A 142 6.50 -17.20 0.89
CA SER A 142 7.52 -17.28 1.95
C SER A 142 6.99 -16.72 3.25
N VAL A 143 7.41 -17.26 4.38
CA VAL A 143 6.88 -16.92 5.71
C VAL A 143 7.94 -16.19 6.52
N TYR A 144 7.57 -15.06 7.11
CA TYR A 144 8.44 -14.27 7.96
C TYR A 144 7.73 -13.91 9.27
N SER A 145 8.34 -14.31 10.40
CA SER A 145 7.86 -13.91 11.71
C SER A 145 8.32 -12.49 12.03
N VAL A 146 7.38 -11.59 12.31
CA VAL A 146 7.72 -10.21 12.67
C VAL A 146 6.72 -9.63 13.65
N ASP A 147 7.22 -9.00 14.72
CA ASP A 147 6.44 -8.10 15.54
C ASP A 147 6.68 -6.65 15.09
N LEU A 148 5.64 -6.03 14.53
CA LEU A 148 5.72 -4.68 14.00
C LEU A 148 5.74 -3.60 15.09
N THR A 149 5.63 -3.96 16.37
CA THR A 149 5.88 -3.03 17.47
C THR A 149 7.35 -2.99 17.88
N GLU A 150 8.17 -3.94 17.44
CA GLU A 150 9.58 -4.06 17.83
C GLU A 150 10.51 -3.68 16.66
N PRO A 151 11.28 -2.58 16.78
CA PRO A 151 12.20 -2.13 15.73
C PRO A 151 13.17 -3.20 15.25
N ASP A 152 13.84 -3.89 16.18
CA ASP A 152 14.84 -4.90 15.86
C ASP A 152 14.22 -6.11 15.12
N SER A 153 12.95 -6.43 15.42
CA SER A 153 12.22 -7.48 14.70
C SER A 153 11.96 -7.10 13.25
N ILE A 154 11.66 -5.82 12.98
CA ILE A 154 11.44 -5.32 11.62
C ILE A 154 12.75 -5.35 10.83
N ASP A 155 13.83 -4.85 11.42
CA ASP A 155 15.14 -4.78 10.76
C ASP A 155 15.67 -6.18 10.42
N ALA A 156 15.55 -7.13 11.35
CA ALA A 156 15.90 -8.53 11.10
C ALA A 156 15.05 -9.17 10.00
N CYS A 157 13.74 -8.93 10.01
CA CYS A 157 12.82 -9.45 9.00
C CYS A 157 13.13 -8.91 7.60
N VAL A 158 13.38 -7.60 7.47
CA VAL A 158 13.69 -6.98 6.17
C VAL A 158 15.04 -7.44 5.65
N LYS A 159 16.05 -7.52 6.52
CA LYS A 159 17.36 -8.08 6.16
C LYS A 159 17.23 -9.51 5.64
N GLN A 160 16.41 -10.33 6.29
CA GLN A 160 16.18 -11.71 5.85
C GLN A 160 15.46 -11.75 4.50
N MET A 161 14.37 -10.98 4.31
CA MET A 161 13.65 -10.94 3.02
C MET A 161 14.55 -10.53 1.85
N LEU A 162 15.46 -9.59 2.06
CA LEU A 162 16.41 -9.13 1.03
C LEU A 162 17.57 -10.12 0.80
N ALA A 163 17.82 -11.05 1.73
CA ALA A 163 18.79 -12.13 1.55
C ALA A 163 18.16 -13.33 0.82
N ASP A 164 16.89 -13.63 1.11
CA ASP A 164 16.16 -14.78 0.60
C ASP A 164 15.58 -14.54 -0.81
N HIS A 165 15.45 -13.27 -1.23
CA HIS A 165 14.87 -12.88 -2.51
C HIS A 165 15.70 -11.83 -3.22
N ASP A 166 15.84 -11.97 -4.55
CA ASP A 166 16.48 -10.97 -5.43
C ASP A 166 15.89 -9.56 -5.26
N ALA A 167 14.62 -9.51 -4.86
CA ALA A 167 13.84 -8.30 -4.80
C ALA A 167 12.70 -8.40 -3.79
N VAL A 168 12.38 -7.28 -3.14
CA VAL A 168 11.04 -7.00 -2.60
C VAL A 168 10.41 -5.89 -3.44
N ASP A 169 9.46 -6.27 -4.30
CA ASP A 169 8.89 -5.37 -5.31
C ASP A 169 7.78 -4.47 -4.78
N MET A 170 6.95 -5.00 -3.89
CA MET A 170 5.82 -4.28 -3.34
C MET A 170 5.63 -4.57 -1.85
N LEU A 171 5.11 -3.59 -1.11
CA LEU A 171 4.79 -3.68 0.30
C LEU A 171 3.31 -3.34 0.53
N VAL A 172 2.58 -4.22 1.21
CA VAL A 172 1.22 -3.98 1.70
C VAL A 172 1.27 -3.85 3.22
N ASN A 173 1.21 -2.61 3.72
CA ASN A 173 1.05 -2.33 5.13
C ASN A 173 -0.42 -2.50 5.53
N ASN A 174 -0.81 -3.74 5.83
CA ASN A 174 -2.16 -4.13 6.21
C ASN A 174 -2.32 -4.39 7.72
N ALA A 175 -1.27 -4.83 8.41
CA ALA A 175 -1.32 -5.07 9.84
C ALA A 175 -1.83 -3.84 10.60
N GLY A 176 -2.68 -4.07 11.59
CA GLY A 176 -3.20 -2.98 12.40
C GLY A 176 -4.07 -3.46 13.55
N ARG A 177 -4.40 -2.49 14.40
CA ARG A 177 -5.31 -2.66 15.55
C ARG A 177 -6.28 -1.50 15.59
N SER A 178 -7.55 -1.84 15.73
CA SER A 178 -8.62 -0.87 15.99
C SER A 178 -8.98 -0.85 17.48
N ILE A 179 -9.21 0.35 18.02
CA ILE A 179 -9.74 0.57 19.35
C ILE A 179 -10.95 1.51 19.19
N ARG A 180 -12.13 1.00 19.56
CA ARG A 180 -13.38 1.77 19.63
C ARG A 180 -13.67 2.06 21.09
N ARG A 181 -13.50 3.31 21.51
CA ARG A 181 -13.69 3.79 22.87
C ARG A 181 -13.97 5.29 22.86
N SER A 182 -15.04 5.72 23.49
CA SER A 182 -15.30 7.16 23.65
C SER A 182 -14.17 7.87 24.40
N ILE A 183 -14.03 9.18 24.15
CA ILE A 183 -12.97 9.97 24.79
C ILE A 183 -13.12 10.00 26.31
N LYS A 184 -14.36 10.00 26.82
CA LYS A 184 -14.66 9.95 28.26
C LYS A 184 -14.11 8.69 28.93
N LEU A 185 -14.12 7.56 28.23
CA LEU A 185 -13.59 6.29 28.72
C LEU A 185 -12.08 6.14 28.47
N SER A 186 -11.44 7.15 27.87
CA SER A 186 -10.03 7.11 27.45
C SER A 186 -9.12 8.00 28.31
N TYR A 187 -9.65 8.77 29.27
CA TYR A 187 -8.86 9.74 30.04
C TYR A 187 -7.67 9.10 30.77
N ASP A 188 -7.87 7.95 31.40
CA ASP A 188 -6.80 7.22 32.11
C ASP A 188 -6.18 6.09 31.27
N ARG A 189 -6.31 6.17 29.94
CA ARG A 189 -5.91 5.08 29.01
C ARG A 189 -5.07 5.58 27.84
N PHE A 190 -4.11 6.45 28.11
CA PHE A 190 -3.23 6.97 27.07
C PHE A 190 -2.49 5.86 26.30
N HIS A 191 -2.19 4.74 26.95
CA HIS A 191 -1.60 3.55 26.33
C HIS A 191 -2.43 2.93 25.20
N ASP A 192 -3.74 3.23 25.10
CA ASP A 192 -4.54 2.85 23.93
C ASP A 192 -4.06 3.62 22.67
N PHE A 193 -3.67 4.89 22.80
CA PHE A 193 -3.12 5.71 21.72
C PHE A 193 -1.69 5.28 21.37
N GLU A 194 -0.85 5.02 22.36
CA GLU A 194 0.51 4.55 22.13
C GLU A 194 0.50 3.24 21.33
N ARG A 195 -0.33 2.27 21.74
CA ARG A 195 -0.40 0.96 21.07
C ARG A 195 -0.95 1.04 19.64
N THR A 196 -1.91 1.93 19.36
CA THR A 196 -2.36 2.13 17.97
C THR A 196 -1.29 2.83 17.14
N MET A 197 -0.57 3.82 17.69
CA MET A 197 0.54 4.47 17.00
C MET A 197 1.69 3.52 16.70
N GLN A 198 2.11 2.69 17.66
CA GLN A 198 3.16 1.70 17.46
C GLN A 198 2.86 0.77 16.29
N LEU A 199 1.69 0.13 16.29
CA LEU A 199 1.37 -0.86 15.27
C LEU A 199 0.90 -0.25 13.94
N ASN A 200 0.06 0.79 13.97
CA ASN A 200 -0.60 1.28 12.76
C ASN A 200 0.21 2.37 12.03
N TYR A 201 1.19 2.98 12.69
CA TYR A 201 1.99 4.05 12.13
C TYR A 201 3.49 3.73 12.16
N TYR A 202 4.10 3.56 13.34
CA TYR A 202 5.55 3.37 13.43
C TYR A 202 6.01 2.08 12.75
N GLY A 203 5.30 0.97 12.92
CA GLY A 203 5.59 -0.29 12.21
C GLY A 203 5.62 -0.10 10.68
N PRO A 204 4.54 0.37 10.03
CA PRO A 204 4.52 0.68 8.60
C PRO A 204 5.60 1.66 8.14
N VAL A 205 5.88 2.72 8.90
CA VAL A 205 6.94 3.68 8.57
C VAL A 205 8.30 2.99 8.58
N ARG A 206 8.60 2.15 9.58
CA ARG A 206 9.85 1.39 9.66
C ARG A 206 9.98 0.40 8.51
N MET A 207 8.92 -0.33 8.16
CA MET A 207 8.91 -1.22 6.99
C MET A 207 9.23 -0.46 5.70
N VAL A 208 8.64 0.73 5.52
CA VAL A 208 8.94 1.59 4.37
C VAL A 208 10.39 2.04 4.40
N LEU A 209 10.88 2.60 5.50
CA LEU A 209 12.26 3.09 5.60
C LEU A 209 13.30 1.99 5.38
N ALA A 210 13.05 0.77 5.84
CA ALA A 210 13.95 -0.36 5.66
C ALA A 210 13.97 -0.90 4.22
N LEU A 211 12.83 -0.86 3.50
CA LEU A 211 12.74 -1.34 2.11
C LEU A 211 13.01 -0.25 1.05
N LEU A 212 12.86 1.02 1.41
CA LEU A 212 12.94 2.13 0.47
C LEU A 212 14.31 2.26 -0.23
N PRO A 213 15.46 2.12 0.46
CA PRO A 213 16.77 2.15 -0.22
C PRO A 213 16.87 1.13 -1.36
N HIS A 214 16.44 -0.11 -1.11
CA HIS A 214 16.40 -1.19 -2.10
C HIS A 214 15.46 -0.87 -3.28
N MET A 215 14.26 -0.34 -3.00
CA MET A 215 13.30 0.04 -4.04
C MET A 215 13.79 1.22 -4.90
N THR A 216 14.43 2.21 -4.28
CA THR A 216 15.00 3.39 -4.95
C THR A 216 16.19 3.00 -5.83
N GLU A 217 17.10 2.16 -5.34
CA GLU A 217 18.25 1.67 -6.12
C GLU A 217 17.79 0.94 -7.39
N ARG A 218 16.76 0.08 -7.26
CA ARG A 218 16.18 -0.67 -8.39
C ARG A 218 15.23 0.14 -9.26
N ARG A 219 15.02 1.42 -8.94
CA ARG A 219 14.09 2.34 -9.60
C ARG A 219 12.67 1.81 -9.73
N PHE A 220 12.26 0.92 -8.82
CA PHE A 220 10.95 0.30 -8.80
C PHE A 220 10.57 -0.12 -7.38
N GLY A 221 9.40 0.33 -6.96
CA GLY A 221 8.74 -0.15 -5.75
C GLY A 221 7.31 0.33 -5.68
N HIS A 222 6.44 -0.41 -4.98
CA HIS A 222 5.10 0.07 -4.69
C HIS A 222 4.69 -0.19 -3.24
N VAL A 223 4.25 0.85 -2.55
CA VAL A 223 3.77 0.76 -1.17
C VAL A 223 2.25 0.98 -1.15
N VAL A 224 1.52 -0.02 -0.68
CA VAL A 224 0.08 0.06 -0.43
C VAL A 224 -0.16 0.15 1.07
N ASN A 225 -0.69 1.28 1.53
CA ASN A 225 -1.03 1.50 2.94
C ASN A 225 -2.53 1.31 3.14
N ILE A 226 -2.90 0.36 4.00
CA ILE A 226 -4.30 0.14 4.37
C ILE A 226 -4.69 1.14 5.47
N SER A 227 -5.46 2.13 5.05
CA SER A 227 -6.06 3.15 5.91
C SER A 227 -7.53 2.82 6.18
N SER A 228 -8.30 3.81 6.59
CA SER A 228 -9.71 3.65 6.96
C SER A 228 -10.54 4.77 6.37
N ILE A 229 -11.76 4.47 5.92
CA ILE A 229 -12.76 5.49 5.62
C ILE A 229 -12.97 6.45 6.81
N GLY A 230 -12.73 6.00 8.04
CA GLY A 230 -12.80 6.82 9.24
C GLY A 230 -11.84 8.01 9.25
N VAL A 231 -10.74 7.98 8.49
CA VAL A 231 -9.85 9.15 8.31
C VAL A 231 -10.56 10.27 7.53
N GLN A 232 -11.47 9.90 6.64
CA GLN A 232 -12.23 10.84 5.82
C GLN A 232 -13.49 11.35 6.53
N THR A 233 -14.06 10.57 7.45
CA THR A 233 -15.38 10.85 8.06
C THR A 233 -15.34 11.18 9.54
N GLY A 234 -14.22 10.95 10.23
CA GLY A 234 -14.04 11.31 11.64
C GLY A 234 -15.04 10.70 12.62
N PRO A 235 -15.36 9.39 12.56
CA PRO A 235 -16.41 8.82 13.38
C PRO A 235 -16.06 8.91 14.88
N PRO A 236 -17.04 9.24 15.75
CA PRO A 236 -16.84 9.24 17.19
C PRO A 236 -16.31 7.91 17.73
N ARG A 237 -15.65 7.94 18.89
CA ARG A 237 -15.08 6.76 19.59
C ARG A 237 -13.88 6.10 18.91
N PHE A 238 -13.41 6.62 17.79
CA PHE A 238 -12.26 6.06 17.09
C PHE A 238 -11.02 6.95 17.15
N SER A 239 -10.93 7.91 18.08
CA SER A 239 -9.84 8.90 18.11
C SER A 239 -8.45 8.25 18.10
N ALA A 240 -8.18 7.24 18.94
CA ALA A 240 -6.89 6.53 18.96
C ALA A 240 -6.57 5.80 17.64
N TYR A 241 -7.58 5.18 17.03
CA TYR A 241 -7.41 4.44 15.77
C TYR A 241 -7.28 5.37 14.56
N VAL A 242 -8.24 6.28 14.38
CA VAL A 242 -8.29 7.23 13.26
C VAL A 242 -7.08 8.17 13.29
N ALA A 243 -6.61 8.63 14.45
CA ALA A 243 -5.38 9.42 14.53
C ALA A 243 -4.17 8.65 13.98
N SER A 244 -4.01 7.38 14.34
CA SER A 244 -2.90 6.56 13.84
C SER A 244 -2.96 6.32 12.32
N LYS A 245 -4.16 6.14 11.76
CA LYS A 245 -4.34 5.99 10.31
C LYS A 245 -4.18 7.32 9.55
N ALA A 246 -4.61 8.43 10.15
CA ALA A 246 -4.38 9.77 9.61
C ALA A 246 -2.88 10.13 9.58
N ALA A 247 -2.11 9.72 10.58
CA ALA A 247 -0.66 9.87 10.59
C ALA A 247 0.00 9.12 9.42
N LEU A 248 -0.43 7.87 9.17
CA LEU A 248 0.05 7.08 8.04
C LEU A 248 -0.33 7.70 6.68
N ASP A 249 -1.56 8.22 6.54
CA ASP A 249 -2.00 8.94 5.34
C ASP A 249 -1.13 10.18 5.06
N ALA A 250 -0.88 10.99 6.09
CA ALA A 250 -0.06 12.19 5.97
C ALA A 250 1.37 11.83 5.56
N PHE A 251 1.98 10.84 6.20
CA PHE A 251 3.29 10.31 5.83
C PHE A 251 3.34 9.87 4.37
N SER A 252 2.36 9.05 3.95
CA SER A 252 2.27 8.54 2.58
C SER A 252 2.20 9.64 1.53
N ARG A 253 1.41 10.69 1.80
CA ARG A 253 1.23 11.82 0.89
C ARG A 253 2.52 12.63 0.73
N VAL A 254 3.25 12.86 1.82
CA VAL A 254 4.49 13.64 1.81
C VAL A 254 5.60 12.86 1.10
N VAL A 255 5.90 11.65 1.56
CA VAL A 255 6.99 10.83 1.04
C VAL A 255 6.78 10.47 -0.44
N SER A 256 5.53 10.24 -0.86
CA SER A 256 5.24 9.93 -2.26
C SER A 256 5.55 11.07 -3.24
N SER A 257 5.63 12.31 -2.77
CA SER A 257 6.04 13.46 -3.60
C SER A 257 7.56 13.54 -3.78
N GLU A 258 8.32 13.06 -2.80
CA GLU A 258 9.78 13.04 -2.83
C GLU A 258 10.31 11.98 -3.82
N LEU A 259 9.59 10.86 -3.96
CA LEU A 259 10.02 9.67 -4.72
C LEU A 259 9.54 9.62 -6.18
N VAL A 260 8.97 10.71 -6.70
CA VAL A 260 8.36 10.74 -8.05
C VAL A 260 9.35 10.33 -9.14
N THR A 261 10.61 10.72 -9.01
CA THR A 261 11.68 10.38 -9.97
C THR A 261 12.29 9.01 -9.69
N ASP A 262 12.20 8.53 -8.47
CA ASP A 262 12.86 7.28 -8.03
C ASP A 262 12.10 6.04 -8.47
N GLY A 263 10.87 6.17 -8.97
CA GLY A 263 10.07 5.04 -9.44
C GLY A 263 9.42 4.23 -8.32
N VAL A 264 9.36 4.80 -7.12
CA VAL A 264 8.63 4.25 -5.99
C VAL A 264 7.29 4.98 -5.87
N SER A 265 6.19 4.24 -5.93
CA SER A 265 4.84 4.79 -5.87
C SER A 265 4.10 4.35 -4.61
N PHE A 266 3.10 5.13 -4.19
CA PHE A 266 2.31 4.87 -3.00
C PHE A 266 0.82 4.90 -3.36
N THR A 267 0.07 3.95 -2.80
CA THR A 267 -1.39 3.92 -2.82
C THR A 267 -1.92 3.88 -1.39
N THR A 268 -2.80 4.81 -1.03
CA THR A 268 -3.57 4.71 0.22
C THR A 268 -4.94 4.10 -0.06
N VAL A 269 -5.29 3.02 0.64
CA VAL A 269 -6.63 2.40 0.56
C VAL A 269 -7.45 2.80 1.78
N HIS A 270 -8.43 3.69 1.61
CA HIS A 270 -9.41 4.04 2.64
C HIS A 270 -10.45 2.94 2.76
N MET A 271 -10.09 1.88 3.47
CA MET A 271 -10.90 0.67 3.56
C MET A 271 -12.25 0.96 4.25
N PRO A 272 -13.39 0.54 3.66
CA PRO A 272 -14.68 0.49 4.35
C PRO A 272 -14.68 -0.54 5.48
N LEU A 273 -15.80 -0.70 6.16
CA LEU A 273 -15.92 -1.76 7.16
C LEU A 273 -15.93 -3.14 6.48
N VAL A 274 -15.00 -3.99 6.93
CA VAL A 274 -14.81 -5.35 6.40
C VAL A 274 -15.05 -6.35 7.51
N ARG A 275 -15.81 -7.40 7.21
CA ARG A 275 -16.11 -8.49 8.16
C ARG A 275 -14.88 -9.35 8.42
N THR A 276 -14.11 -8.98 9.45
CA THR A 276 -12.86 -9.65 9.86
C THR A 276 -12.86 -9.90 11.37
N PRO A 277 -11.95 -10.76 11.88
CA PRO A 277 -11.78 -10.94 13.33
C PRO A 277 -11.54 -9.63 14.12
N MET A 278 -10.97 -8.59 13.48
CA MET A 278 -10.74 -7.29 14.13
C MET A 278 -12.02 -6.59 14.59
N ILE A 279 -13.11 -6.69 13.82
CA ILE A 279 -14.38 -6.01 14.13
C ILE A 279 -15.35 -6.87 14.94
N ALA A 280 -15.06 -8.18 15.05
CA ALA A 280 -15.91 -9.16 15.73
C ALA A 280 -16.27 -8.83 17.20
N PRO A 281 -15.40 -8.17 18.01
CA PRO A 281 -15.76 -7.75 19.36
C PRO A 281 -16.85 -6.65 19.42
N THR A 282 -17.11 -5.94 18.31
CA THR A 282 -18.08 -4.84 18.27
C THR A 282 -19.38 -5.30 17.62
N LYS A 283 -20.27 -5.91 18.42
CA LYS A 283 -21.53 -6.54 17.98
C LYS A 283 -22.48 -5.64 17.19
N ILE A 284 -22.40 -4.32 17.38
CA ILE A 284 -23.24 -3.37 16.65
C ILE A 284 -23.04 -3.44 15.14
N TYR A 285 -21.85 -3.88 14.68
CA TYR A 285 -21.50 -3.99 13.27
C TYR A 285 -22.12 -5.19 12.54
N ASP A 286 -22.75 -6.11 13.27
CA ASP A 286 -23.53 -7.18 12.64
C ASP A 286 -24.76 -6.63 11.89
N ALA A 287 -25.24 -5.44 12.26
CA ALA A 287 -26.38 -4.77 11.65
C ALA A 287 -26.03 -3.82 10.49
N PHE A 288 -24.75 -3.70 10.11
CA PHE A 288 -24.30 -2.79 9.06
C PHE A 288 -23.88 -3.55 7.78
N PRO A 289 -24.04 -2.95 6.59
CA PRO A 289 -23.44 -3.48 5.37
C PRO A 289 -21.91 -3.50 5.50
N THR A 290 -21.33 -4.70 5.41
CA THR A 290 -19.88 -4.92 5.50
C THR A 290 -19.37 -5.56 4.21
N LEU A 291 -18.18 -5.16 3.76
CA LEU A 291 -17.48 -5.91 2.71
C LEU A 291 -17.01 -7.26 3.24
N THR A 292 -16.91 -8.25 2.35
CA THR A 292 -16.21 -9.49 2.65
C THR A 292 -14.69 -9.27 2.62
N PRO A 293 -13.89 -10.10 3.32
CA PRO A 293 -12.43 -10.06 3.19
C PRO A 293 -11.94 -10.17 1.74
N GLN A 294 -12.63 -10.96 0.92
CA GLN A 294 -12.33 -11.10 -0.51
C GLN A 294 -12.53 -9.77 -1.26
N GLN A 295 -13.66 -9.10 -1.07
CA GLN A 295 -13.92 -7.80 -1.70
C GLN A 295 -12.91 -6.74 -1.25
N ALA A 296 -12.48 -6.79 0.01
CA ALA A 296 -11.43 -5.92 0.52
C ALA A 296 -10.08 -6.25 -0.13
N ALA A 297 -9.74 -7.53 -0.31
CA ALA A 297 -8.55 -7.94 -1.04
C ALA A 297 -8.57 -7.50 -2.50
N ASP A 298 -9.73 -7.53 -3.18
CA ASP A 298 -9.87 -7.03 -4.54
C ASP A 298 -9.51 -5.53 -4.65
N MET A 299 -9.87 -4.73 -3.64
CA MET A 299 -9.46 -3.32 -3.57
C MET A 299 -7.94 -3.17 -3.44
N VAL A 300 -7.28 -4.03 -2.65
CA VAL A 300 -5.83 -4.00 -2.46
C VAL A 300 -5.09 -4.52 -3.70
N VAL A 301 -5.60 -5.56 -4.33
CA VAL A 301 -5.06 -6.08 -5.60
C VAL A 301 -5.16 -5.02 -6.69
N ARG A 302 -6.29 -4.32 -6.77
CA ARG A 302 -6.43 -3.15 -7.65
C ARG A 302 -5.38 -2.08 -7.33
N ALA A 303 -5.11 -1.80 -6.05
CA ALA A 303 -4.06 -0.86 -5.66
C ALA A 303 -2.68 -1.32 -6.16
N LEU A 304 -2.35 -2.61 -6.03
CA LEU A 304 -1.09 -3.17 -6.48
C LEU A 304 -0.93 -3.15 -8.02
N GLU A 305 -2.03 -3.38 -8.76
CA GLU A 305 -2.02 -3.45 -10.23
C GLU A 305 -2.08 -2.08 -10.91
N GLU A 306 -2.99 -1.20 -10.47
CA GLU A 306 -3.23 0.11 -11.09
C GLU A 306 -2.35 1.23 -10.51
N GLN A 307 -1.81 1.04 -9.30
CA GLN A 307 -1.01 2.03 -8.55
C GLN A 307 -1.63 3.45 -8.47
N PRO A 308 -2.94 3.60 -8.18
CA PRO A 308 -3.55 4.92 -8.04
C PRO A 308 -3.10 5.59 -6.73
N LYS A 309 -3.10 6.92 -6.65
CA LYS A 309 -2.73 7.60 -5.39
C LYS A 309 -3.65 7.25 -4.21
N HIS A 310 -4.93 7.02 -4.49
CA HIS A 310 -5.88 6.59 -3.46
C HIS A 310 -6.95 5.65 -4.02
N ILE A 311 -7.48 4.77 -3.17
CA ILE A 311 -8.70 4.00 -3.41
C ILE A 311 -9.60 4.19 -2.19
N GLY A 312 -10.86 4.58 -2.40
CA GLY A 312 -11.84 4.78 -1.33
C GLY A 312 -13.26 4.78 -1.89
N THR A 313 -14.22 5.06 -1.01
CA THR A 313 -15.63 5.17 -1.42
C THR A 313 -15.99 6.63 -1.72
N LYS A 314 -16.95 6.83 -2.62
CA LYS A 314 -17.50 8.17 -2.90
C LYS A 314 -18.07 8.82 -1.63
N LEU A 315 -18.63 8.01 -0.73
CA LEU A 315 -19.16 8.49 0.55
C LEU A 315 -18.06 9.02 1.47
N GLY A 316 -16.93 8.31 1.56
CA GLY A 316 -15.76 8.79 2.30
C GLY A 316 -15.26 10.13 1.75
N THR A 317 -15.10 10.24 0.43
CA THR A 317 -14.70 11.49 -0.22
C THR A 317 -15.69 12.63 0.03
N ALA A 318 -17.00 12.36 -0.06
CA ALA A 318 -18.04 13.34 0.26
C ALA A 318 -17.97 13.79 1.73
N GLY A 319 -17.72 12.87 2.67
CA GLY A 319 -17.53 13.18 4.09
C GLY A 319 -16.34 14.12 4.33
N ALA A 320 -15.20 13.85 3.69
CA ALA A 320 -14.01 14.71 3.81
C ALA A 320 -14.27 16.12 3.26
N VAL A 321 -14.95 16.23 2.11
CA VAL A 321 -15.33 17.52 1.53
C VAL A 321 -16.34 18.25 2.40
N ALA A 322 -17.36 17.55 2.93
CA ALA A 322 -18.35 18.14 3.82
C ALA A 322 -17.71 18.70 5.10
N HIS A 323 -16.78 17.95 5.70
CA HIS A 323 -16.05 18.42 6.87
C HIS A 323 -15.14 19.62 6.54
N ALA A 324 -14.53 19.66 5.36
CA ALA A 324 -13.74 20.81 4.91
C ALA A 324 -14.58 22.08 4.70
N LEU A 325 -15.82 21.93 4.22
CA LEU A 325 -16.71 23.06 3.91
C LEU A 325 -17.56 23.53 5.09
N ALA A 326 -18.00 22.61 5.96
CA ALA A 326 -18.96 22.89 7.03
C ALA A 326 -18.65 22.08 8.32
N PRO A 327 -17.46 22.26 8.93
CA PRO A 327 -17.01 21.42 10.05
C PRO A 327 -17.98 21.41 11.23
N LYS A 328 -18.52 22.58 11.63
CA LYS A 328 -19.48 22.68 12.75
C LYS A 328 -20.78 21.91 12.51
N LEU A 329 -21.27 21.88 11.27
CA LEU A 329 -22.47 21.12 10.92
C LEU A 329 -22.20 19.62 10.98
N VAL A 330 -21.06 19.20 10.45
CA VAL A 330 -20.62 17.80 10.53
C VAL A 330 -20.47 17.38 11.99
N ASP A 331 -19.82 18.17 12.83
CA ASP A 331 -19.68 17.90 14.27
C ASP A 331 -21.03 17.72 14.97
N ALA A 332 -22.03 18.56 14.65
CA ALA A 332 -23.37 18.42 15.21
C ALA A 332 -24.06 17.10 14.79
N LEU A 333 -23.91 16.69 13.53
CA LEU A 333 -24.40 15.41 13.03
C LEU A 333 -23.69 14.23 13.70
N LEU A 334 -22.35 14.29 13.79
CA LEU A 334 -21.55 13.26 14.45
C LEU A 334 -21.88 13.17 15.96
N HIS A 335 -22.16 14.30 16.61
CA HIS A 335 -22.58 14.35 18.01
C HIS A 335 -23.93 13.67 18.22
N THR A 336 -24.88 13.87 17.30
CA THR A 336 -26.17 13.18 17.32
C THR A 336 -25.96 11.67 17.20
N ALA A 337 -25.11 11.24 16.26
CA ALA A 337 -24.78 9.83 16.09
C ALA A 337 -24.10 9.21 17.33
N TYR A 338 -23.22 9.96 17.99
CA TYR A 338 -22.56 9.54 19.23
C TYR A 338 -23.56 9.14 20.31
N HIS A 339 -24.69 9.85 20.45
CA HIS A 339 -25.73 9.50 21.42
C HIS A 339 -26.64 8.34 20.98
N VAL A 340 -26.76 8.11 19.68
CA VAL A 340 -27.61 7.05 19.12
C VAL A 340 -26.96 5.67 19.21
N PHE A 341 -25.62 5.59 19.09
CA PHE A 341 -24.87 4.33 19.11
C PHE A 341 -23.99 4.27 20.36
N PRO A 342 -24.21 3.40 21.37
CA PRO A 342 -23.41 3.38 22.61
C PRO A 342 -22.00 2.76 22.46
N ASP A 343 -21.17 2.91 23.50
CA ASP A 343 -19.91 2.15 23.64
C ASP A 343 -20.19 0.64 23.80
N SER A 344 -19.28 -0.21 23.33
CA SER A 344 -19.45 -1.67 23.48
C SER A 344 -19.01 -2.15 24.87
N ILE A 345 -19.46 -3.34 25.27
CA ILE A 345 -19.03 -3.99 26.52
C ILE A 345 -17.50 -4.14 26.56
N ALA A 346 -16.88 -4.45 25.42
CA ALA A 346 -15.41 -4.52 25.28
C ALA A 346 -14.69 -3.18 25.55
N ALA A 347 -15.41 -2.06 25.46
CA ALA A 347 -14.92 -0.73 25.79
C ALA A 347 -15.17 -0.35 27.27
N GLY A 348 -15.78 -1.19 28.08
CA GLY A 348 -16.05 -0.91 29.51
C GLY A 348 -17.28 -0.03 29.77
N GLY A 349 -18.27 -0.03 28.86
CA GLY A 349 -19.59 0.57 29.14
C GLY A 349 -20.36 -0.21 30.21
N THR A 350 -21.07 0.49 31.11
CA THR A 350 -21.80 -0.10 32.25
C THR A 350 -23.23 -0.56 31.92
N ASP A 351 -23.54 -1.77 32.39
CA ASP A 351 -24.81 -2.38 32.83
C ASP A 351 -26.00 -2.59 31.87
N ARG A 352 -25.96 -3.71 31.14
CA ARG A 352 -27.05 -4.71 31.17
C ARG A 352 -26.46 -6.11 31.34
N LYS A 353 -27.01 -6.89 32.28
CA LYS A 353 -26.55 -8.24 32.65
C LYS A 353 -26.57 -9.22 31.45
N PRO A 354 -25.72 -10.26 31.44
CA PRO A 354 -25.45 -11.10 30.26
C PRO A 354 -26.55 -12.10 29.87
N ALA A 355 -27.75 -12.03 30.44
CA ALA A 355 -28.79 -13.06 30.26
C ALA A 355 -29.95 -12.65 29.32
N GLU A 356 -30.02 -11.40 28.85
CA GLU A 356 -31.15 -10.91 28.03
C GLU A 356 -30.75 -10.25 26.70
N ALA A 357 -29.47 -10.26 26.32
CA ALA A 357 -29.02 -9.70 25.04
C ALA A 357 -29.29 -10.66 23.87
N ALA A 358 -30.57 -10.87 23.55
CA ALA A 358 -30.99 -11.09 22.17
C ALA A 358 -30.49 -9.88 21.32
N PRO A 359 -30.25 -10.03 20.00
CA PRO A 359 -29.70 -8.96 19.18
C PRO A 359 -30.67 -7.77 19.23
N GLU A 360 -30.39 -6.77 20.08
CA GLU A 360 -31.26 -5.61 20.21
C GLU A 360 -31.24 -4.90 18.86
N ALA A 361 -32.38 -4.99 18.17
CA ALA A 361 -32.65 -4.26 16.96
C ALA A 361 -32.25 -2.80 17.19
N LEU A 362 -31.39 -2.27 16.32
CA LEU A 362 -31.03 -0.86 16.27
C LEU A 362 -32.25 0.01 16.59
N SER A 363 -32.10 1.00 17.48
CA SER A 363 -33.18 1.96 17.75
C SER A 363 -33.71 2.50 16.41
N ARG A 364 -34.99 2.86 16.30
CA ARG A 364 -35.57 3.31 15.01
C ARG A 364 -34.74 4.44 14.36
N GLY A 365 -34.16 5.32 15.18
CA GLY A 365 -33.23 6.36 14.73
C GLY A 365 -31.88 5.81 14.24
N ALA A 366 -31.29 4.85 14.96
CA ALA A 366 -30.07 4.17 14.54
C ALA A 366 -30.28 3.42 13.22
N ALA A 367 -31.39 2.67 13.08
CA ALA A 367 -31.74 1.94 11.87
C ALA A 367 -31.95 2.87 10.66
N ALA A 368 -32.58 4.03 10.86
CA ALA A 368 -32.73 5.05 9.82
C ALA A 368 -31.38 5.65 9.40
N MET A 369 -30.48 5.95 10.34
CA MET A 369 -29.15 6.45 10.04
C MET A 369 -28.27 5.43 9.29
N VAL A 370 -28.32 4.15 9.67
CA VAL A 370 -27.61 3.07 8.95
C VAL A 370 -28.06 3.00 7.49
N ARG A 371 -29.37 3.18 7.24
CA ARG A 371 -29.94 3.14 5.88
C ARG A 371 -29.57 4.35 5.03
N LEU A 372 -29.39 5.52 5.66
CA LEU A 372 -29.07 6.79 4.98
C LEU A 372 -27.57 6.98 4.70
N LEU A 373 -26.67 6.37 5.49
CA LEU A 373 -25.22 6.53 5.36
C LEU A 373 -24.50 5.16 5.23
N PRO A 374 -24.77 4.38 4.17
CA PRO A 374 -24.19 3.06 3.99
C PRO A 374 -22.67 3.17 3.80
N GLY A 375 -21.90 2.69 4.79
CA GLY A 375 -20.44 2.67 4.74
C GLY A 375 -19.73 3.64 5.69
N VAL A 376 -20.46 4.55 6.35
CA VAL A 376 -19.97 5.31 7.52
C VAL A 376 -20.38 4.57 8.78
N HIS A 377 -19.41 4.31 9.66
CA HIS A 377 -19.61 3.46 10.84
C HIS A 377 -19.36 4.26 12.11
N TRP A 378 -20.21 4.05 13.12
CA TRP A 378 -20.36 4.89 14.32
C TRP A 378 -19.90 4.19 15.62
#